data_AF-A0A2S7NTM0-F1
#
_entry.id   AF-A0A2S7NTM0-F1
#
_cell.length_a   1.000
_cell.length_b   1.000
_cell.length_c   1.000
_cell.angle_alpha   90.00
_cell.angle_beta   90.00
_cell.angle_gamma   90.00
#
_symmetry.space_group_name_H-M   'P 1'
#
loop_
_entity.id
_entity.type
_entity.pdbx_description
1 polymer ?
#
loop_
_entity_poly.entity_id
_entity_poly.type
_entity_poly.pdbx_seq_one_letter_code
_entity_poly.pdbx_strand_id
1 'polypeptide(L)'
;MLFKARAFKSPSINSPEKLYSLDILDGLNEQALPLKEELDEDFVFCQAVREAHSVRIAHELKLSSDSVRYRMKKGGEITGFAQVTKPYVLRDGAAKALNESSDVSDSLQNLILQHSSIDTFLKHYLDRRINADLLKIHRGMKPEKELMSPKEENYHKACRRLRNEKQRQRRLLLVEIVDRFKKEQPVIESERQLLGKVVDEDTRGALERSGQMTPEQLLLIDAILTLPETTLEREYQRRIAAINAITAYCGVEEGTPYRHGPRGRPAKSTVPVITKAAKLAPSASDITLSNAILSIKTDKRPTKCFLCLGNPALPLQERVTSYATPGSLSRHFLRRHVKKLKESEQIECRICDIRLEHRDHLQNHAERFHGTVSRLKG
;
A
#
# COMPACT_ATOMS: atom_id res chain seq x y z
N MET A 1 2.69 -5.39 25.03
CA MET A 1 4.00 -5.22 24.35
C MET A 1 5.17 -5.41 25.32
N LEU A 2 5.36 -4.56 26.33
CA LEU A 2 6.48 -4.69 27.28
C LEU A 2 6.50 -6.03 28.06
N PHE A 3 5.34 -6.53 28.50
CA PHE A 3 5.25 -7.86 29.14
C PHE A 3 5.56 -9.01 28.17
N LYS A 4 5.11 -8.91 26.92
CA LYS A 4 5.45 -9.89 25.87
C LYS A 4 6.95 -9.93 25.59
N ALA A 5 7.59 -8.76 25.56
CA ALA A 5 9.03 -8.60 25.38
C ALA A 5 9.84 -8.87 26.67
N ARG A 6 9.19 -9.18 27.81
CA ARG A 6 9.82 -9.34 29.13
C ARG A 6 10.76 -8.19 29.46
N ALA A 7 10.28 -6.98 29.19
CA ALA A 7 11.11 -5.79 29.11
C ALA A 7 11.59 -5.24 30.45
N PHE A 8 10.90 -5.54 31.55
CA PHE A 8 11.27 -5.04 32.87
C PHE A 8 12.52 -5.75 33.41
N LYS A 9 13.44 -4.97 34.00
CA LYS A 9 14.66 -5.48 34.63
C LYS A 9 14.35 -6.30 35.88
N SER A 10 13.32 -5.91 36.61
CA SER A 10 12.88 -6.66 37.80
C SER A 10 12.18 -7.97 37.40
N PRO A 11 12.68 -9.14 37.83
CA PRO A 11 12.03 -10.43 37.58
C PRO A 11 10.70 -10.57 38.32
N SER A 12 10.44 -9.72 39.34
CA SER A 12 9.16 -9.70 40.04
C SER A 12 8.05 -9.10 39.20
N ILE A 13 8.32 -8.21 38.23
CA ILE A 13 7.31 -7.58 37.38
C ILE A 13 7.20 -8.34 36.06
N ASN A 14 6.63 -9.53 36.15
CA ASN A 14 6.50 -10.45 35.02
C ASN A 14 5.06 -10.59 34.51
N SER A 15 4.09 -9.92 35.14
CA SER A 15 2.70 -9.93 34.75
C SER A 15 2.00 -8.61 35.08
N PRO A 16 0.86 -8.32 34.45
CA PRO A 16 0.08 -7.11 34.73
C PRO A 16 -0.43 -7.05 36.17
N GLU A 17 -0.82 -8.20 36.74
CA GLU A 17 -1.30 -8.32 38.12
C GLU A 17 -0.26 -7.77 39.11
N LYS A 18 1.00 -8.15 38.90
CA LYS A 18 2.11 -7.71 39.75
C LYS A 18 2.52 -6.27 39.53
N LEU A 19 2.18 -5.68 38.38
CA LEU A 19 2.35 -4.26 38.13
C LEU A 19 1.29 -3.45 38.89
N TYR A 20 0.03 -3.91 38.86
CA TYR A 20 -1.07 -3.25 39.57
C TYR A 20 -1.04 -3.46 41.09
N SER A 21 -0.29 -4.44 41.58
CA SER A 21 -0.05 -4.63 43.02
C SER A 21 1.14 -3.82 43.56
N LEU A 22 1.76 -2.96 42.75
CA LEU A 22 2.86 -2.10 43.22
C LEU A 22 2.28 -0.85 43.87
N ASP A 23 2.67 -0.63 45.11
CA ASP A 23 2.51 0.65 45.79
C ASP A 23 3.81 1.45 45.72
N ILE A 24 3.68 2.77 45.75
CA ILE A 24 4.84 3.66 45.89
C ILE A 24 5.37 3.47 47.32
N LEU A 25 6.65 3.11 47.45
CA LEU A 25 7.27 2.93 48.76
C LEU A 25 7.19 4.20 49.62
N ASP A 26 6.93 4.00 50.92
CA ASP A 26 6.80 5.10 51.89
C ASP A 26 8.00 6.05 51.84
N GLY A 27 7.72 7.35 51.68
CA GLY A 27 8.73 8.40 51.59
C GLY A 27 9.26 8.67 50.18
N LEU A 28 8.81 7.95 49.15
CA LEU A 28 9.08 8.25 47.75
C LEU A 28 7.82 8.82 47.07
N ASN A 29 8.01 9.75 46.12
CA ASN A 29 6.91 10.32 45.32
C ASN A 29 6.65 9.54 44.02
N GLU A 30 7.60 8.69 43.63
CA GLU A 30 7.53 7.87 42.42
C GLU A 30 8.37 6.59 42.62
N GLN A 31 8.06 5.56 41.83
CA GLN A 31 8.83 4.33 41.80
C GLN A 31 9.28 4.03 40.37
N ALA A 32 10.59 4.10 40.14
CA ALA A 32 11.18 3.82 38.83
C ALA A 32 11.07 2.32 38.49
N LEU A 33 10.60 2.02 37.28
CA LEU A 33 10.52 0.67 36.73
C LEU A 33 11.53 0.51 35.59
N PRO A 34 12.81 0.21 35.89
CA PRO A 34 13.84 0.12 34.86
C PRO A 34 13.56 -1.03 33.90
N LEU A 35 13.79 -0.78 32.62
CA LEU A 35 13.78 -1.78 31.56
C LEU A 35 15.15 -2.47 31.46
N LYS A 36 15.22 -3.63 30.83
CA LYS A 36 16.48 -4.35 30.60
C LYS A 36 17.36 -3.58 29.62
N GLU A 37 18.63 -3.44 29.98
CA GLU A 37 19.66 -2.81 29.14
C GLU A 37 19.84 -3.55 27.79
N GLU A 38 19.55 -4.86 27.76
CA GLU A 38 19.57 -5.68 26.53
C GLU A 38 18.61 -5.18 25.44
N LEU A 39 17.57 -4.41 25.81
CA LEU A 39 16.62 -3.84 24.84
C LEU A 39 17.16 -2.59 24.13
N ASP A 40 18.29 -2.01 24.56
CA ASP A 40 18.88 -0.86 23.87
C ASP A 40 19.40 -1.24 22.47
N GLU A 41 19.74 -2.51 22.27
CA GLU A 41 20.20 -3.07 20.98
C GLU A 41 19.03 -3.50 20.07
N ASP A 42 17.79 -3.50 20.59
CA ASP A 42 16.59 -3.90 19.86
C ASP A 42 15.89 -2.69 19.20
N PHE A 43 15.53 -2.85 17.92
CA PHE A 43 14.81 -1.80 17.20
C PHE A 43 13.32 -1.76 17.58
N VAL A 44 12.86 -0.60 18.05
CA VAL A 44 11.43 -0.29 18.22
C VAL A 44 10.69 -0.35 16.86
N PHE A 45 11.33 0.14 15.79
CA PHE A 45 10.83 0.02 14.42
C PHE A 45 11.58 -1.10 13.69
N CYS A 46 11.11 -2.32 13.90
CA CYS A 46 11.69 -3.56 13.41
C CYS A 46 10.97 -4.14 12.19
N GLN A 47 11.62 -5.10 11.53
CA GLN A 47 11.03 -5.85 10.42
C GLN A 47 10.08 -6.94 10.91
N ALA A 48 9.13 -7.30 10.06
CA ALA A 48 8.33 -8.51 10.21
C ALA A 48 8.80 -9.50 9.13
N VAL A 49 9.44 -10.59 9.55
CA VAL A 49 10.06 -11.59 8.69
C VAL A 49 9.08 -12.74 8.53
N ARG A 50 8.83 -13.14 7.28
CA ARG A 50 7.99 -14.30 7.00
C ARG A 50 8.84 -15.56 7.04
N GLU A 51 8.53 -16.43 7.99
CA GLU A 51 9.06 -17.78 8.10
C GLU A 51 8.08 -18.77 7.45
N ALA A 52 8.45 -20.05 7.39
CA ALA A 52 7.75 -21.05 6.57
C ALA A 52 6.24 -21.07 6.80
N HIS A 53 5.80 -20.93 8.05
CA HIS A 53 4.38 -20.97 8.42
C HIS A 53 3.94 -19.70 9.18
N SER A 54 4.89 -18.81 9.49
CA SER A 54 4.72 -17.73 10.45
C SER A 54 5.25 -16.38 10.00
N VAL A 55 4.89 -15.33 10.73
CA VAL A 55 5.55 -14.03 10.62
C VAL A 55 6.14 -13.66 11.97
N ARG A 56 7.47 -13.60 12.04
CA ARG A 56 8.22 -13.22 13.24
C ARG A 56 8.52 -11.73 13.21
N ILE A 57 8.23 -11.03 14.30
CA ILE A 57 8.73 -9.66 14.52
C ILE A 57 10.21 -9.79 14.91
N ALA A 58 11.09 -9.24 14.08
CA ALA A 58 12.54 -9.36 14.22
C ALA A 58 13.10 -8.06 14.79
N HIS A 59 13.12 -7.94 16.11
CA HIS A 59 13.60 -6.77 16.85
C HIS A 59 15.06 -6.45 16.54
N GLU A 60 15.85 -7.47 16.23
CA GLU A 60 17.24 -7.36 15.80
C GLU A 60 17.40 -6.76 14.38
N LEU A 61 16.33 -6.71 13.59
CA LEU A 61 16.33 -6.20 12.23
C LEU A 61 15.65 -4.84 12.13
N LYS A 62 16.46 -3.80 11.90
CA LYS A 62 15.97 -2.46 11.59
C LYS A 62 15.03 -2.47 10.37
N LEU A 63 13.91 -1.77 10.47
CA LEU A 63 13.01 -1.57 9.35
C LEU A 63 13.74 -0.93 8.16
N SER A 64 13.80 -1.64 7.03
CA SER A 64 14.50 -1.16 5.84
C SER A 64 13.74 -0.06 5.10
N SER A 65 14.47 0.77 4.35
CA SER A 65 13.88 1.80 3.48
C SER A 65 12.91 1.21 2.45
N ASP A 66 13.20 0.01 1.93
CA ASP A 66 12.33 -0.69 0.99
C ASP A 66 11.01 -1.14 1.64
N SER A 67 11.08 -1.62 2.88
CA SER A 67 9.89 -1.96 3.67
C SER A 67 9.02 -0.73 3.94
N VAL A 68 9.63 0.40 4.30
CA VAL A 68 8.92 1.68 4.46
C VAL A 68 8.27 2.10 3.14
N ARG A 69 8.99 2.05 2.02
CA ARG A 69 8.48 2.42 0.70
C ARG A 69 7.31 1.54 0.27
N TYR A 70 7.39 0.23 0.53
CA TYR A 70 6.30 -0.71 0.26
C TYR A 70 5.05 -0.37 1.10
N ARG A 71 5.23 -0.15 2.40
CA ARG A 71 4.14 0.22 3.32
C ARG A 71 3.51 1.56 2.96
N MET A 72 4.30 2.58 2.60
CA MET A 72 3.78 3.89 2.16
C MET A 72 3.01 3.79 0.85
N LYS A 73 3.47 2.97 -0.10
CA LYS A 73 2.71 2.68 -1.32
C LYS A 73 1.34 2.08 -0.97
N LYS A 74 1.30 1.13 -0.03
CA LYS A 74 0.05 0.51 0.43
C LYS A 74 -0.86 1.51 1.15
N GLY A 75 -0.31 2.35 2.02
CA GLY A 75 -1.06 3.44 2.66
C GLY A 75 -1.66 4.40 1.62
N GLY A 76 -0.89 4.77 0.59
CA GLY A 76 -1.38 5.64 -0.48
C GLY A 76 -2.51 5.04 -1.32
N GLU A 77 -2.46 3.73 -1.58
CA GLU A 77 -3.54 2.98 -2.24
C GLU A 77 -4.82 3.01 -1.38
N ILE A 78 -4.70 2.84 -0.06
CA ILE A 78 -5.83 2.84 0.88
C ILE A 78 -6.47 4.24 1.00
N THR A 79 -5.66 5.29 1.10
CA THR A 79 -6.17 6.67 1.24
C THR A 79 -6.61 7.29 -0.09
N GLY A 80 -6.47 6.57 -1.21
CA GLY A 80 -6.96 6.99 -2.52
C GLY A 80 -6.09 8.02 -3.23
N PHE A 81 -4.79 8.11 -2.93
CA PHE A 81 -3.88 8.96 -3.70
C PHE A 81 -3.71 8.40 -5.13
N ALA A 82 -3.86 9.27 -6.14
CA ALA A 82 -3.76 8.88 -7.55
C ALA A 82 -2.32 8.53 -7.99
N GLN A 83 -1.31 8.97 -7.23
CA GLN A 83 0.09 8.63 -7.45
C GLN A 83 0.59 7.71 -6.35
N VAL A 84 1.56 6.85 -6.68
CA VAL A 84 2.21 5.96 -5.71
C VAL A 84 2.91 6.81 -4.64
N THR A 85 2.35 6.85 -3.44
CA THR A 85 2.94 7.55 -2.30
C THR A 85 4.28 6.91 -1.96
N LYS A 86 5.35 7.70 -2.10
CA LYS A 86 6.72 7.34 -1.73
C LYS A 86 7.30 8.46 -0.87
N PRO A 87 8.31 8.18 -0.02
CA PRO A 87 8.99 9.21 0.77
C PRO A 87 9.43 10.41 -0.09
N TYR A 88 9.99 10.11 -1.27
CA TYR A 88 10.45 11.14 -2.21
C TYR A 88 9.35 12.09 -2.67
N VAL A 89 8.13 11.60 -2.92
CA VAL A 89 7.02 12.43 -3.44
C VAL A 89 6.59 13.45 -2.39
N LEU A 90 6.57 13.06 -1.11
CA LEU A 90 6.26 13.98 -0.02
C LEU A 90 7.38 15.02 0.15
N ARG A 91 8.64 14.58 0.07
CA ARG A 91 9.79 15.48 0.11
C ARG A 91 9.82 16.44 -1.07
N ASP A 92 9.48 15.98 -2.28
CA ASP A 92 9.40 16.81 -3.48
C ASP A 92 8.31 17.87 -3.39
N GLY A 93 7.11 17.49 -2.93
CA GLY A 93 6.02 18.45 -2.68
C GLY A 93 6.40 19.50 -1.64
N ALA A 94 7.02 19.08 -0.53
CA ALA A 94 7.49 20.00 0.51
C ALA A 94 8.61 20.94 0.00
N ALA A 95 9.57 20.40 -0.76
CA ALA A 95 10.66 21.17 -1.34
C ALA A 95 10.16 22.26 -2.29
N LYS A 96 9.17 21.95 -3.14
CA LYS A 96 8.52 22.93 -4.02
C LYS A 96 7.79 24.02 -3.24
N ALA A 97 7.05 23.65 -2.20
CA ALA A 97 6.36 24.62 -1.35
C ALA A 97 7.34 25.58 -0.65
N LEU A 98 8.48 25.06 -0.19
CA LEU A 98 9.55 25.90 0.38
C LEU A 98 10.15 26.84 -0.67
N ASN A 99 10.35 26.38 -1.91
CA ASN A 99 10.90 27.20 -3.01
C ASN A 99 9.99 28.35 -3.44
N GLU A 100 8.68 28.17 -3.31
CA GLU A 100 7.68 29.18 -3.69
C GLU A 100 7.47 30.23 -2.58
N SER A 101 7.96 29.97 -1.37
CA SER A 101 7.82 30.89 -0.24
C SER A 101 8.82 32.04 -0.33
N SER A 102 8.33 33.28 -0.20
CA SER A 102 9.19 34.47 -0.07
C SER A 102 9.99 34.50 1.23
N ASP A 103 9.56 33.74 2.23
CA ASP A 103 10.12 33.78 3.58
C ASP A 103 11.24 32.75 3.77
N VAL A 104 11.47 31.89 2.78
CA VAL A 104 12.49 30.84 2.81
C VAL A 104 13.53 31.14 1.75
N SER A 105 14.75 31.48 2.19
CA SER A 105 15.89 31.63 1.28
C SER A 105 16.38 30.28 0.77
N ASP A 106 17.06 30.28 -0.37
CA ASP A 106 17.69 29.08 -0.95
C ASP A 106 18.63 28.36 0.03
N SER A 107 19.37 29.12 0.84
CA SER A 107 20.25 28.58 1.89
C SER A 107 19.46 27.88 3.00
N LEU A 108 18.35 28.48 3.45
CA LEU A 108 17.49 27.90 4.49
C LEU A 108 16.73 26.68 3.96
N GLN A 109 16.27 26.72 2.72
CA GLN A 109 15.67 25.58 2.03
C GLN A 109 16.65 24.40 1.97
N ASN A 110 17.90 24.64 1.57
CA ASN A 110 18.93 23.60 1.52
C ASN A 110 19.28 23.06 2.90
N LEU A 111 19.27 23.88 3.95
CA LEU A 111 19.45 23.42 5.33
C LEU A 111 18.30 22.48 5.75
N ILE A 112 17.05 22.87 5.50
CA ILE A 112 15.85 22.06 5.80
C ILE A 112 15.88 20.73 5.02
N LEU A 113 16.28 20.78 3.75
CA LEU A 113 16.43 19.61 2.89
C LEU A 113 17.77 18.89 3.06
N GLN A 114 18.62 19.33 3.98
CA GLN A 114 19.95 18.76 4.23
C GLN A 114 20.77 18.55 2.94
N HIS A 115 20.67 19.49 2.00
CA HIS A 115 21.47 19.50 0.79
C HIS A 115 22.78 20.26 1.05
N SER A 116 23.90 19.65 0.70
CA SER A 116 25.22 20.30 0.74
C SER A 116 25.43 21.31 -0.39
N SER A 117 24.68 21.18 -1.49
CA SER A 117 24.69 22.08 -2.65
C SER A 117 23.29 22.26 -3.20
N ILE A 118 23.00 23.49 -3.65
CA ILE A 118 21.78 23.85 -4.39
C ILE A 118 21.61 23.02 -5.66
N ASP A 119 22.69 22.50 -6.25
CA ASP A 119 22.62 21.64 -7.45
C ASP A 119 21.74 20.42 -7.24
N THR A 120 21.70 19.89 -6.01
CA THR A 120 20.83 18.76 -5.64
C THR A 120 19.37 19.15 -5.81
N PHE A 121 19.02 20.37 -5.37
CA PHE A 121 17.69 20.93 -5.56
C PHE A 121 17.37 21.12 -7.05
N LEU A 122 18.24 21.81 -7.79
CA LEU A 122 18.06 22.10 -9.21
C LEU A 122 17.88 20.82 -10.05
N LYS A 123 18.61 19.76 -9.74
CA LYS A 123 18.59 18.51 -10.51
C LYS A 123 17.35 17.65 -10.25
N HIS A 124 16.88 17.61 -9.01
CA HIS A 124 15.90 16.62 -8.55
C HIS A 124 14.53 17.21 -8.22
N TYR A 125 14.46 18.49 -7.85
CA TYR A 125 13.26 19.12 -7.30
C TYR A 125 12.72 20.26 -8.17
N LEU A 126 13.60 21.00 -8.85
CA LEU A 126 13.19 22.07 -9.76
C LEU A 126 12.45 21.50 -10.98
N ASP A 127 11.32 22.11 -11.33
CA ASP A 127 10.60 21.76 -12.56
C ASP A 127 11.45 22.18 -13.77
N ARG A 128 11.64 21.26 -14.72
CA ARG A 128 12.37 21.52 -15.97
C ARG A 128 11.53 22.27 -17.00
N ARG A 129 10.23 22.42 -16.74
CA ARG A 129 9.36 23.24 -17.57
C ARG A 129 9.65 24.70 -17.27
N ILE A 130 10.11 25.42 -18.29
CA ILE A 130 10.18 26.88 -18.25
C ILE A 130 8.73 27.38 -18.27
N ASN A 131 8.24 27.70 -17.09
CA ASN A 131 6.91 28.22 -16.80
C ASN A 131 6.91 29.76 -16.65
N ALA A 132 8.01 30.41 -17.03
CA ALA A 132 8.18 31.85 -17.06
C ALA A 132 8.07 32.40 -18.49
N ASP A 133 7.44 33.56 -18.64
CA ASP A 133 7.37 34.29 -19.91
C ASP A 133 8.71 34.99 -20.21
N LEU A 134 9.66 34.19 -20.71
CA LEU A 134 11.02 34.61 -21.04
C LEU A 134 11.06 35.78 -22.02
N LEU A 135 10.08 35.87 -22.93
CA LEU A 135 10.07 36.85 -24.00
C LEU A 135 9.81 38.26 -23.44
N LYS A 136 8.88 38.38 -22.49
CA LYS A 136 8.63 39.64 -21.79
C LYS A 136 9.74 40.01 -20.82
N ILE A 137 10.29 39.02 -20.09
CA ILE A 137 11.44 39.23 -19.19
C ILE A 137 12.62 39.83 -19.97
N HIS A 138 12.96 39.25 -21.13
CA HIS A 138 14.06 39.72 -21.96
C HIS A 138 13.85 41.16 -22.46
N ARG A 139 12.60 41.58 -22.66
CA ARG A 139 12.24 42.93 -23.11
C ARG A 139 12.09 43.95 -21.97
N GLY A 140 12.45 43.58 -20.73
CA GLY A 140 12.25 44.44 -19.56
C GLY A 140 10.77 44.69 -19.23
N MET A 141 9.87 43.90 -19.81
CA MET A 141 8.44 43.97 -19.55
C MET A 141 8.09 43.05 -18.38
N LYS A 142 7.03 43.38 -17.65
CA LYS A 142 6.53 42.46 -16.62
C LYS A 142 6.16 41.12 -17.28
N PRO A 143 6.75 39.98 -16.85
CA PRO A 143 6.34 38.67 -17.34
C PRO A 143 4.85 38.46 -17.09
N GLU A 144 4.12 38.01 -18.11
CA GLU A 144 2.84 37.39 -17.86
C GLU A 144 3.13 36.03 -17.21
N LYS A 145 2.84 35.89 -15.92
CA LYS A 145 2.87 34.59 -15.24
C LYS A 145 1.86 33.58 -15.82
N GLU A 146 1.07 34.00 -16.81
CA GLU A 146 -0.09 33.32 -17.35
C GLU A 146 -0.12 33.41 -18.88
N LEU A 147 0.86 32.84 -19.59
CA LEU A 147 0.56 32.34 -20.95
C LEU A 147 0.09 30.87 -20.88
N MET A 148 -0.88 30.62 -20.00
CA MET A 148 -1.77 29.49 -20.20
C MET A 148 -2.65 29.90 -21.38
N SER A 149 -2.72 29.10 -22.44
CA SER A 149 -3.68 29.35 -23.52
C SER A 149 -5.06 29.62 -22.89
N PRO A 150 -5.90 30.54 -23.39
CA PRO A 150 -7.25 30.78 -22.84
C PRO A 150 -8.06 29.49 -22.69
N LYS A 151 -7.77 28.47 -23.51
CA LYS A 151 -8.34 27.12 -23.39
C LYS A 151 -7.82 26.34 -22.18
N GLU A 152 -6.53 26.44 -21.87
CA GLU A 152 -5.91 25.80 -20.71
C GLU A 152 -6.32 26.49 -19.40
N GLU A 153 -6.39 27.82 -19.39
CA GLU A 153 -6.87 28.57 -18.23
C GLU A 153 -8.33 28.23 -17.91
N ASN A 154 -9.19 28.18 -18.94
CA ASN A 154 -10.59 27.75 -18.80
C ASN A 154 -10.70 26.30 -18.34
N TYR A 155 -9.86 25.40 -18.87
CA TYR A 155 -9.78 24.01 -18.42
C TYR A 155 -9.40 23.91 -16.94
N HIS A 156 -8.35 24.61 -16.50
CA HIS A 156 -7.93 24.61 -15.11
C HIS A 156 -8.95 25.26 -14.17
N LYS A 157 -9.62 26.34 -14.61
CA LYS A 157 -10.74 26.97 -13.88
C LYS A 157 -11.92 26.01 -13.74
N ALA A 158 -12.28 25.28 -14.80
CA ALA A 158 -13.33 24.26 -14.76
C ALA A 158 -12.96 23.09 -13.85
N CYS A 159 -11.74 22.57 -13.94
CA CYS A 159 -11.25 21.52 -13.04
C CYS A 159 -11.19 22.00 -11.58
N ARG A 160 -10.77 23.24 -11.32
CA ARG A 160 -10.82 23.84 -9.97
C ARG A 160 -12.25 23.92 -9.46
N ARG A 161 -13.19 24.44 -10.25
CA ARG A 161 -14.61 24.50 -9.87
C ARG A 161 -15.20 23.13 -9.54
N LEU A 162 -14.97 22.14 -10.40
CA LEU A 162 -15.44 20.78 -10.17
C LEU A 162 -14.81 20.16 -8.91
N ARG A 163 -13.51 20.35 -8.69
CA ARG A 163 -12.82 19.85 -7.49
C ARG A 163 -13.32 20.53 -6.22
N ASN A 164 -13.47 21.84 -6.23
CA ASN A 164 -13.96 22.62 -5.10
C ASN A 164 -15.39 22.24 -4.75
N GLU A 165 -16.25 22.04 -5.75
CA GLU A 165 -17.64 21.61 -5.51
C GLU A 165 -17.68 20.17 -4.99
N LYS A 166 -16.90 19.24 -5.55
CA LYS A 166 -16.79 17.88 -4.99
C LYS A 166 -16.31 17.88 -3.54
N GLN A 167 -15.34 18.74 -3.21
CA GLN A 167 -14.86 18.87 -1.84
C GLN A 167 -15.89 19.52 -0.93
N ARG A 168 -16.62 20.53 -1.41
CA ARG A 168 -17.73 21.16 -0.68
C ARG A 168 -18.84 20.16 -0.38
N GLN A 169 -19.30 19.41 -1.38
CA GLN A 169 -20.30 18.36 -1.22
C GLN A 169 -19.84 17.28 -0.22
N ARG A 170 -18.57 16.85 -0.30
CA ARG A 170 -17.99 15.93 0.69
C ARG A 170 -17.97 16.52 2.10
N ARG A 171 -17.61 17.80 2.26
CA ARG A 171 -17.62 18.48 3.57
C ARG A 171 -19.03 18.61 4.11
N LEU A 172 -20.01 18.99 3.29
CA LEU A 172 -21.42 19.08 3.68
C LEU A 172 -21.94 17.72 4.13
N LEU A 173 -21.69 16.67 3.34
CA LEU A 173 -22.07 15.31 3.70
C LEU A 173 -21.37 14.84 4.98
N LEU A 174 -20.08 15.18 5.16
CA LEU A 174 -19.35 14.83 6.38
C LEU A 174 -19.92 15.55 7.60
N VAL A 175 -20.24 16.84 7.49
CA VAL A 175 -20.87 17.60 8.58
C VAL A 175 -22.22 17.00 8.93
N GLU A 176 -23.03 16.64 7.94
CA GLU A 176 -24.32 15.99 8.17
C GLU A 176 -24.15 14.62 8.85
N ILE A 177 -23.24 13.79 8.36
CA ILE A 177 -22.94 12.48 8.97
C ILE A 177 -22.45 12.65 10.41
N VAL A 178 -21.54 13.59 10.66
CA VAL A 178 -20.99 13.84 11.99
C VAL A 178 -22.04 14.42 12.93
N ASP A 179 -22.88 15.35 12.47
CA ASP A 179 -23.95 15.92 13.28
C ASP A 179 -24.98 14.86 13.66
N ARG A 180 -25.37 14.02 12.70
CA ARG A 180 -26.23 12.86 12.93
C ARG A 180 -25.60 11.88 13.91
N PHE A 181 -24.33 11.52 13.70
CA PHE A 181 -23.58 10.64 14.59
C PHE A 181 -23.53 11.20 16.01
N LYS A 182 -23.23 12.49 16.18
CA LYS A 182 -23.18 13.14 17.50
C LYS A 182 -24.51 13.14 18.23
N LYS A 183 -25.64 13.21 17.51
CA LYS A 183 -26.97 13.18 18.10
C LYS A 183 -27.44 11.77 18.42
N GLU A 184 -27.21 10.84 17.51
CA GLU A 184 -27.78 9.49 17.57
C GLU A 184 -26.90 8.51 18.32
N GLN A 185 -25.58 8.53 18.12
CA GLN A 185 -24.70 7.50 18.67
C GLN A 185 -24.62 7.48 20.19
N PRO A 186 -24.59 8.63 20.92
CA PRO A 186 -24.60 8.58 22.38
C PRO A 186 -25.86 7.90 22.93
N VAL A 187 -27.01 8.10 22.29
CA VAL A 187 -28.28 7.45 22.68
C VAL A 187 -28.20 5.96 22.39
N ILE A 188 -27.79 5.58 21.18
CA ILE A 188 -27.62 4.18 20.76
C ILE A 188 -26.62 3.45 21.67
N GLU A 189 -25.50 4.09 22.01
CA GLU A 189 -24.47 3.51 22.86
C GLU A 189 -24.91 3.42 24.32
N SER A 190 -25.62 4.43 24.84
CA SER A 190 -26.21 4.37 26.20
C SER A 190 -27.24 3.26 26.31
N GLU A 191 -28.14 3.14 25.34
CA GLU A 191 -29.13 2.06 25.28
C GLU A 191 -28.45 0.69 25.19
N ARG A 192 -27.40 0.56 24.37
CA ARG A 192 -26.60 -0.68 24.27
C ARG A 192 -25.92 -1.03 25.58
N GLN A 193 -25.30 -0.06 26.26
CA GLN A 193 -24.67 -0.26 27.56
C GLN A 193 -25.67 -0.69 28.62
N LEU A 194 -26.86 -0.08 28.66
CA LEU A 194 -27.95 -0.49 29.55
C LEU A 194 -28.46 -1.90 29.26
N LEU A 195 -28.41 -2.33 27.99
CA LEU A 195 -28.71 -3.70 27.55
C LEU A 195 -27.53 -4.68 27.75
N GLY A 196 -26.40 -4.22 28.33
CA GLY A 196 -25.20 -5.02 28.57
C GLY A 196 -24.42 -5.39 27.30
N LYS A 197 -24.60 -4.65 26.20
CA LYS A 197 -23.96 -4.89 24.90
C LYS A 197 -22.93 -3.81 24.59
N VAL A 198 -21.72 -4.20 24.22
CA VAL A 198 -20.62 -3.25 23.89
C VAL A 198 -20.35 -3.19 22.39
N VAL A 199 -20.73 -4.23 21.66
CA VAL A 199 -20.56 -4.35 20.21
C VAL A 199 -21.94 -4.44 19.57
N ASP A 200 -22.10 -3.74 18.45
CA ASP A 200 -23.31 -3.84 17.63
C ASP A 200 -23.50 -5.28 17.10
N GLU A 201 -24.76 -5.70 16.96
CA GLU A 201 -25.10 -7.07 16.54
C GLU A 201 -24.66 -7.35 15.10
N ASP A 202 -24.70 -6.35 14.21
CA ASP A 202 -24.24 -6.52 12.84
C ASP A 202 -22.72 -6.59 12.77
N THR A 203 -22.00 -5.82 13.61
CA THR A 203 -20.53 -5.95 13.71
C THR A 203 -20.13 -7.27 14.34
N ARG A 204 -20.77 -7.71 15.43
CA ARG A 204 -20.54 -9.03 16.02
C ARG A 204 -20.85 -10.15 15.03
N GLY A 205 -22.00 -10.08 14.34
CA GLY A 205 -22.37 -11.04 13.31
C GLY A 205 -21.44 -11.00 12.09
N ALA A 206 -20.88 -9.85 11.71
CA ALA A 206 -19.88 -9.75 10.66
C ALA A 206 -18.53 -10.35 11.07
N LEU A 207 -18.17 -10.19 12.35
CA LEU A 207 -16.99 -10.78 12.97
C LEU A 207 -17.10 -12.31 13.02
N GLU A 208 -18.23 -12.86 13.48
CA GLU A 208 -18.50 -14.30 13.57
C GLU A 208 -18.59 -14.98 12.19
N ARG A 209 -19.28 -14.34 11.23
CA ARG A 209 -19.43 -14.87 9.86
C ARG A 209 -18.13 -14.88 9.05
N SER A 210 -17.10 -14.18 9.51
CA SER A 210 -15.85 -14.08 8.75
C SER A 210 -15.10 -15.40 8.63
N GLY A 211 -15.38 -16.40 9.49
CA GLY A 211 -14.72 -17.73 9.46
C GLY A 211 -13.19 -17.68 9.56
N GLN A 212 -12.65 -16.50 9.88
CA GLN A 212 -11.24 -16.13 9.75
C GLN A 212 -10.64 -15.69 11.07
N MET A 213 -11.44 -15.56 12.14
CA MET A 213 -10.94 -15.13 13.43
C MET A 213 -10.53 -16.29 14.33
N THR A 214 -9.32 -16.20 14.85
CA THR A 214 -8.77 -17.15 15.83
C THR A 214 -9.46 -16.95 17.20
N PRO A 215 -9.52 -17.98 18.06
CA PRO A 215 -10.03 -17.85 19.43
C PRO A 215 -9.37 -16.71 20.22
N GLU A 216 -8.07 -16.49 19.98
CA GLU A 216 -7.29 -15.43 20.62
C GLU A 216 -7.69 -14.03 20.14
N GLN A 217 -8.11 -13.86 18.88
CA GLN A 217 -8.68 -12.60 18.38
C GLN A 217 -10.03 -12.31 19.02
N LEU A 218 -10.86 -13.33 19.17
CA LEU A 218 -12.16 -13.17 19.83
C LEU A 218 -11.99 -12.78 21.30
N LEU A 219 -11.09 -13.46 22.02
CA LEU A 219 -10.74 -13.13 23.40
C LEU A 219 -10.15 -11.71 23.53
N LEU A 220 -9.32 -11.28 22.57
CA LEU A 220 -8.80 -9.92 22.54
C LEU A 220 -9.92 -8.88 22.39
N ILE A 221 -10.79 -9.08 21.40
CA ILE A 221 -11.91 -8.17 21.12
C ILE A 221 -12.83 -8.09 22.34
N ASP A 222 -13.19 -9.24 22.91
CA ASP A 222 -14.04 -9.33 24.09
C ASP A 222 -13.43 -8.61 25.31
N ALA A 223 -12.17 -8.89 25.63
CA ALA A 223 -11.49 -8.29 26.78
C ALA A 223 -11.28 -6.77 26.64
N ILE A 224 -11.01 -6.26 25.43
CA ILE A 224 -10.88 -4.82 25.17
C ILE A 224 -12.25 -4.13 25.23
N LEU A 225 -13.28 -4.79 24.71
CA LEU A 225 -14.63 -4.25 24.64
C LEU A 225 -15.46 -4.61 25.88
N THR A 226 -14.87 -5.11 26.96
CA THR A 226 -15.57 -5.26 28.24
C THR A 226 -15.75 -3.89 28.89
N LEU A 227 -16.96 -3.59 29.39
CA LEU A 227 -17.23 -2.32 30.07
C LEU A 227 -16.53 -2.26 31.43
N PRO A 228 -16.06 -1.06 31.85
CA PRO A 228 -15.56 -0.85 33.20
C PRO A 228 -16.70 -1.02 34.21
N GLU A 229 -16.41 -1.73 35.30
CA GLU A 229 -17.34 -1.89 36.41
C GLU A 229 -17.20 -0.74 37.43
N THR A 230 -18.17 -0.62 38.35
CA THR A 230 -18.26 0.50 39.29
C THR A 230 -17.22 0.47 40.42
N THR A 231 -16.47 -0.64 40.57
CA THR A 231 -15.45 -0.78 41.62
C THR A 231 -14.04 -0.81 41.05
N LEU A 232 -13.10 -0.24 41.81
CA LEU A 232 -11.68 -0.16 41.45
C LEU A 232 -11.07 -1.55 41.19
N GLU A 233 -11.38 -2.52 42.05
CA GLU A 233 -10.86 -3.89 41.96
C GLU A 233 -11.28 -4.58 40.66
N ARG A 234 -12.54 -4.42 40.26
CA ARG A 234 -13.05 -5.01 39.03
C ARG A 234 -12.54 -4.30 37.79
N GLU A 235 -12.30 -2.99 37.87
CA GLU A 235 -11.60 -2.26 36.80
C GLU A 235 -10.15 -2.74 36.64
N TYR A 236 -9.43 -3.01 37.74
CA TYR A 236 -8.11 -3.63 37.66
C TYR A 236 -8.16 -5.02 37.04
N GLN A 237 -9.11 -5.88 37.45
CA GLN A 237 -9.29 -7.20 36.84
C GLN A 237 -9.58 -7.12 35.34
N ARG A 238 -10.42 -6.18 34.91
CA ARG A 238 -10.71 -5.94 33.48
C ARG A 238 -9.45 -5.53 32.71
N ARG A 239 -8.67 -4.58 33.24
CA ARG A 239 -7.41 -4.13 32.61
C ARG A 239 -6.39 -5.25 32.53
N ILE A 240 -6.26 -6.02 33.60
CA ILE A 240 -5.41 -7.21 33.65
C ILE A 240 -5.84 -8.21 32.56
N ALA A 241 -7.12 -8.53 32.46
CA ALA A 241 -7.67 -9.42 31.43
C ALA A 241 -7.37 -8.90 30.02
N ALA A 242 -7.56 -7.60 29.77
CA ALA A 242 -7.23 -6.97 28.49
C ALA A 242 -5.73 -7.05 28.15
N ILE A 243 -4.84 -6.77 29.12
CA ILE A 243 -3.38 -6.85 28.90
C ILE A 243 -2.96 -8.30 28.66
N ASN A 244 -3.55 -9.27 29.36
CA ASN A 244 -3.30 -10.69 29.15
C ASN A 244 -3.79 -11.14 27.76
N ALA A 245 -4.98 -10.71 27.34
CA ALA A 245 -5.51 -11.01 26.01
C ALA A 245 -4.65 -10.41 24.90
N ILE A 246 -4.20 -9.16 25.04
CA ILE A 246 -3.23 -8.53 24.13
C ILE A 246 -1.93 -9.33 24.08
N THR A 247 -1.42 -9.75 25.25
CA THR A 247 -0.14 -10.47 25.36
C THR A 247 -0.21 -11.87 24.74
N ALA A 248 -1.33 -12.57 24.93
CA ALA A 248 -1.62 -13.84 24.28
C ALA A 248 -1.69 -13.66 22.76
N TYR A 249 -2.44 -12.65 22.31
CA TYR A 249 -2.61 -12.34 20.90
C TYR A 249 -1.31 -11.94 20.19
N CYS A 250 -0.38 -11.26 20.87
CA CYS A 250 0.91 -10.90 20.27
C CYS A 250 1.73 -12.09 19.76
N GLY A 251 1.41 -13.34 20.15
CA GLY A 251 2.04 -14.56 19.62
C GLY A 251 1.27 -15.22 18.48
N VAL A 252 0.11 -14.71 18.09
CA VAL A 252 -0.79 -15.32 17.12
C VAL A 252 -0.46 -14.82 15.74
N GLU A 253 -0.21 -15.76 14.84
CA GLU A 253 0.01 -15.45 13.44
C GLU A 253 -1.32 -15.18 12.76
N GLU A 254 -1.66 -13.90 12.65
CA GLU A 254 -2.64 -13.46 11.67
C GLU A 254 -2.13 -13.91 10.29
N GLY A 255 -2.76 -14.92 9.71
CA GLY A 255 -2.41 -15.41 8.38
C GLY A 255 -2.27 -14.26 7.37
N THR A 256 -1.56 -14.51 6.26
CA THR A 256 -1.27 -13.45 5.27
C THR A 256 -2.51 -12.61 4.98
N PRO A 257 -2.43 -11.26 5.05
CA PRO A 257 -3.54 -10.42 4.64
C PRO A 257 -3.82 -10.77 3.19
N TYR A 258 -4.91 -11.50 2.98
CA TYR A 258 -5.39 -11.79 1.64
C TYR A 258 -5.51 -10.43 0.97
N ARG A 259 -4.78 -10.25 -0.14
CA ARG A 259 -5.06 -9.12 -1.03
C ARG A 259 -6.56 -9.18 -1.25
N HIS A 260 -7.29 -8.15 -0.83
CA HIS A 260 -8.65 -7.96 -1.27
C HIS A 260 -8.62 -8.01 -2.80
N GLY A 261 -8.93 -9.18 -3.36
CA GLY A 261 -9.41 -9.26 -4.73
C GLY A 261 -10.65 -8.37 -4.79
N PRO A 262 -10.93 -7.74 -5.93
CA PRO A 262 -12.16 -6.98 -6.09
C PRO A 262 -13.30 -7.90 -5.65
N ARG A 263 -14.08 -7.48 -4.64
CA ARG A 263 -15.29 -8.20 -4.21
C ARG A 263 -16.08 -8.52 -5.47
N GLY A 264 -16.08 -9.79 -5.85
CA GLY A 264 -16.90 -10.29 -6.94
C GLY A 264 -18.35 -9.95 -6.60
N ARG A 265 -19.08 -9.38 -7.56
CA ARG A 265 -20.53 -9.25 -7.46
C ARG A 265 -21.14 -10.59 -7.04
N PRO A 266 -22.22 -10.60 -6.24
CA PRO A 266 -22.89 -11.85 -5.91
C PRO A 266 -23.35 -12.52 -7.20
N ALA A 267 -22.89 -13.76 -7.42
CA ALA A 267 -23.31 -14.57 -8.53
C ALA A 267 -24.81 -14.86 -8.38
N LYS A 268 -25.59 -14.47 -9.39
CA LYS A 268 -26.98 -14.91 -9.48
C LYS A 268 -26.99 -16.42 -9.66
N SER A 269 -27.70 -17.10 -8.76
CA SER A 269 -28.03 -18.52 -8.86
C SER A 269 -28.60 -18.83 -10.24
N THR A 270 -27.93 -19.69 -10.98
CA THR A 270 -28.52 -20.40 -12.12
C THR A 270 -28.16 -21.87 -11.97
N VAL A 271 -29.21 -22.67 -11.84
CA VAL A 271 -29.21 -24.13 -11.68
C VAL A 271 -28.60 -24.77 -12.93
N PRO A 272 -27.80 -25.85 -12.82
CA PRO A 272 -27.16 -26.45 -13.98
C PRO A 272 -28.16 -27.31 -14.76
N VAL A 273 -28.36 -26.99 -16.04
CA VAL A 273 -28.96 -27.92 -16.99
C VAL A 273 -27.84 -28.72 -17.66
N ILE A 274 -27.84 -30.02 -17.42
CA ILE A 274 -26.99 -30.99 -18.10
C ILE A 274 -27.49 -31.15 -19.53
N THR A 275 -26.64 -30.90 -20.53
CA THR A 275 -26.74 -31.57 -21.83
C THR A 275 -25.36 -31.97 -22.32
N LYS A 276 -25.18 -33.29 -22.48
CA LYS A 276 -24.03 -33.92 -23.12
C LYS A 276 -24.08 -33.66 -24.64
N ALA A 277 -22.97 -33.22 -25.21
CA ALA A 277 -22.61 -33.54 -26.59
C ALA A 277 -21.09 -33.51 -26.73
N ALA A 278 -20.51 -34.70 -26.92
CA ALA A 278 -19.09 -34.91 -27.16
C ALA A 278 -18.73 -34.52 -28.60
N LYS A 279 -17.87 -33.52 -28.75
CA LYS A 279 -16.93 -33.36 -29.88
C LYS A 279 -15.61 -32.94 -29.26
N LEU A 280 -14.52 -33.60 -29.68
CA LEU A 280 -13.13 -33.44 -29.20
C LEU A 280 -12.84 -32.01 -28.73
N ALA A 281 -12.94 -31.79 -27.42
CA ALA A 281 -12.69 -30.51 -26.81
C ALA A 281 -11.18 -30.25 -26.84
N PRO A 282 -10.72 -29.05 -27.23
CA PRO A 282 -9.32 -28.68 -27.08
C PRO A 282 -8.94 -28.86 -25.61
N SER A 283 -7.74 -29.39 -25.35
CA SER A 283 -7.29 -29.59 -23.98
C SER A 283 -7.37 -28.26 -23.22
N ALA A 284 -7.61 -28.27 -21.91
CA ALA A 284 -7.69 -27.04 -21.11
C ALA A 284 -6.45 -26.14 -21.28
N SER A 285 -5.30 -26.75 -21.60
CA SER A 285 -4.05 -26.10 -22.00
C SER A 285 -4.13 -25.35 -23.34
N ASP A 286 -4.77 -25.91 -24.36
CA ASP A 286 -4.90 -25.29 -25.68
C ASP A 286 -5.82 -24.06 -25.63
N ILE A 287 -6.90 -24.16 -24.85
CA ILE A 287 -7.83 -23.03 -24.61
C ILE A 287 -7.08 -21.89 -23.91
N THR A 288 -6.28 -22.23 -22.90
CA THR A 288 -5.49 -21.26 -22.14
C THR A 288 -4.43 -20.56 -23.01
N LEU A 289 -3.76 -21.31 -23.89
CA LEU A 289 -2.78 -20.76 -24.81
C LEU A 289 -3.43 -19.86 -25.87
N SER A 290 -4.57 -20.28 -26.42
CA SER A 290 -5.33 -19.54 -27.43
C SER A 290 -5.84 -18.21 -26.87
N ASN A 291 -6.39 -18.21 -25.65
CA ASN A 291 -6.81 -16.99 -24.96
C ASN A 291 -5.63 -16.05 -24.68
N ALA A 292 -4.44 -16.59 -24.37
CA ALA A 292 -3.25 -15.79 -24.15
C ALA A 292 -2.73 -15.12 -25.43
N ILE A 293 -2.76 -15.81 -26.56
CA ILE A 293 -2.39 -15.26 -27.87
C ILE A 293 -3.37 -14.18 -28.29
N LEU A 294 -4.68 -14.39 -28.08
CA LEU A 294 -5.70 -13.39 -28.39
C LEU A 294 -5.50 -12.09 -27.60
N SER A 295 -5.22 -12.19 -26.30
CA SER A 295 -4.97 -11.01 -25.45
C SER A 295 -3.79 -10.16 -25.95
N ILE A 296 -2.71 -10.77 -26.44
CA ILE A 296 -1.58 -10.00 -26.98
C ILE A 296 -1.90 -9.33 -28.32
N LYS A 297 -2.72 -9.96 -29.16
CA LYS A 297 -3.11 -9.40 -30.46
C LYS A 297 -4.10 -8.24 -30.32
N THR A 298 -4.93 -8.24 -29.28
CA THR A 298 -5.97 -7.21 -29.08
C THR A 298 -5.52 -6.04 -28.20
N ASP A 299 -4.63 -6.28 -27.23
CA ASP A 299 -4.28 -5.26 -26.24
C ASP A 299 -3.18 -4.31 -26.72
N LYS A 300 -3.48 -3.00 -26.74
CA LYS A 300 -2.49 -1.94 -27.04
C LYS A 300 -1.36 -1.82 -25.99
N ARG A 301 -1.51 -2.47 -24.83
CA ARG A 301 -0.54 -2.53 -23.73
C ARG A 301 -0.60 -3.89 -23.04
N PRO A 302 0.03 -4.93 -23.61
CA PRO A 302 -0.09 -6.27 -23.06
C PRO A 302 0.64 -6.42 -21.73
N THR A 303 0.21 -7.44 -21.00
CA THR A 303 0.82 -7.87 -19.74
C THR A 303 1.46 -9.26 -19.85
N LYS A 304 1.43 -9.91 -21.01
CA LYS A 304 2.06 -11.21 -21.26
C LYS A 304 3.19 -11.07 -22.27
N CYS A 305 4.25 -11.87 -22.14
CA CYS A 305 5.39 -11.81 -23.05
C CYS A 305 5.16 -12.71 -24.27
N PHE A 306 5.17 -12.11 -25.46
CA PHE A 306 4.96 -12.80 -26.73
C PHE A 306 6.05 -13.86 -27.01
N LEU A 307 7.30 -13.60 -26.62
CA LEU A 307 8.41 -14.56 -26.77
C LEU A 307 8.30 -15.74 -25.80
N CYS A 308 7.89 -15.51 -24.54
CA CYS A 308 7.64 -16.61 -23.60
C CYS A 308 6.47 -17.48 -24.06
N LEU A 309 5.40 -16.87 -24.56
CA LEU A 309 4.26 -17.60 -25.11
C LEU A 309 4.64 -18.47 -26.32
N GLY A 310 5.49 -17.94 -27.21
CA GLY A 310 5.98 -18.65 -28.38
C GLY A 310 7.02 -19.73 -28.10
N ASN A 311 7.56 -19.85 -26.88
CA ASN A 311 8.64 -20.78 -26.58
C ASN A 311 8.11 -22.13 -26.02
N PRO A 312 8.17 -23.24 -26.79
CA PRO A 312 7.69 -24.54 -26.33
C PRO A 312 8.64 -25.22 -25.32
N ALA A 313 9.87 -24.73 -25.18
CA ALA A 313 10.82 -25.25 -24.18
C ALA A 313 10.50 -24.77 -22.76
N LEU A 314 9.53 -23.85 -22.59
CA LEU A 314 9.06 -23.39 -21.29
C LEU A 314 7.79 -24.13 -20.85
N PRO A 315 7.62 -24.42 -19.55
CA PRO A 315 6.36 -24.93 -19.01
C PRO A 315 5.19 -23.98 -19.31
N LEU A 316 3.99 -24.52 -19.52
CA LEU A 316 2.79 -23.73 -19.86
C LEU A 316 2.53 -22.58 -18.89
N GLN A 317 2.79 -22.78 -17.59
CA GLN A 317 2.62 -21.76 -16.56
C GLN A 317 3.55 -20.55 -16.77
N GLU A 318 4.80 -20.78 -17.17
CA GLU A 318 5.76 -19.71 -17.52
C GLU A 318 5.39 -19.02 -18.83
N ARG A 319 4.90 -19.78 -19.81
CA ARG A 319 4.48 -19.24 -21.11
C ARG A 319 3.34 -18.24 -20.94
N VAL A 320 2.35 -18.55 -20.10
CA VAL A 320 1.12 -17.76 -19.95
C VAL A 320 1.18 -16.75 -18.79
N THR A 321 2.33 -16.58 -18.15
CA THR A 321 2.51 -15.69 -17.01
C THR A 321 2.14 -14.23 -17.35
N SER A 322 1.24 -13.66 -16.55
CA SER A 322 0.85 -12.25 -16.64
C SER A 322 1.67 -11.39 -15.68
N TYR A 323 2.33 -10.35 -16.21
CA TYR A 323 3.03 -9.34 -15.43
C TYR A 323 2.04 -8.32 -14.84
N ALA A 324 2.34 -7.84 -13.64
CA ALA A 324 1.47 -6.90 -12.91
C ALA A 324 1.22 -5.57 -13.66
N THR A 325 2.15 -5.16 -14.53
CA THR A 325 2.03 -3.94 -15.34
C THR A 325 2.72 -4.12 -16.71
N PRO A 326 2.32 -3.35 -17.74
CA PRO A 326 3.05 -3.30 -19.01
C PRO A 326 4.52 -2.90 -18.84
N GLY A 327 4.84 -2.02 -17.88
CA GLY A 327 6.22 -1.64 -17.60
C GLY A 327 7.06 -2.77 -16.98
N SER A 328 6.47 -3.66 -16.18
CA SER A 328 7.16 -4.87 -15.72
C SER A 328 7.38 -5.88 -16.85
N LEU A 329 6.46 -5.98 -17.81
CA LEU A 329 6.64 -6.76 -19.02
C LEU A 329 7.81 -6.21 -19.86
N SER A 330 7.86 -4.89 -20.08
CA SER A 330 8.97 -4.23 -20.80
C SER A 330 10.32 -4.51 -20.14
N ARG A 331 10.39 -4.46 -18.80
CA ARG A 331 11.62 -4.77 -18.06
C ARG A 331 12.01 -6.24 -18.17
N HIS A 332 11.04 -7.15 -18.13
CA HIS A 332 11.26 -8.58 -18.37
C HIS A 332 11.80 -8.82 -19.78
N PHE A 333 11.15 -8.24 -20.80
CA PHE A 333 11.55 -8.35 -22.20
C PHE A 333 13.00 -7.90 -22.41
N LEU A 334 13.36 -6.71 -21.89
CA LEU A 334 14.71 -6.19 -21.98
C LEU A 334 15.74 -7.09 -21.28
N ARG A 335 15.43 -7.60 -20.08
CA ARG A 335 16.39 -8.39 -19.29
C ARG A 335 16.56 -9.82 -19.79
N ARG A 336 15.47 -10.48 -20.19
CA ARG A 336 15.48 -11.92 -20.53
C ARG A 336 15.74 -12.17 -22.01
N HIS A 337 15.23 -11.31 -22.90
CA HIS A 337 15.28 -11.55 -24.35
C HIS A 337 16.24 -10.61 -25.08
N VAL A 338 16.35 -9.34 -24.67
CA VAL A 338 17.21 -8.37 -25.37
C VAL A 338 18.65 -8.37 -24.85
N LYS A 339 18.86 -8.30 -23.53
CA LYS A 339 20.21 -8.24 -22.93
C LYS A 339 21.01 -9.54 -23.11
N LYS A 340 20.32 -10.66 -23.27
CA LYS A 340 20.94 -11.99 -23.44
C LYS A 340 21.19 -12.37 -24.90
N LEU A 341 20.75 -11.54 -25.85
CA LEU A 341 20.93 -11.79 -27.27
C LEU A 341 22.39 -11.58 -27.67
N LYS A 342 23.02 -12.57 -28.31
CA LYS A 342 24.34 -12.39 -28.93
C LYS A 342 24.21 -11.67 -30.28
N GLU A 343 25.24 -10.95 -30.71
CA GLU A 343 25.19 -10.08 -31.92
C GLU A 343 24.82 -10.81 -33.23
N SER A 344 24.96 -12.13 -33.28
CA SER A 344 24.68 -12.97 -34.47
C SER A 344 23.49 -13.93 -34.27
N GLU A 345 22.77 -13.82 -33.15
CA GLU A 345 21.70 -14.76 -32.78
C GLU A 345 20.35 -14.29 -33.34
N GLN A 346 19.78 -15.08 -34.25
CA GLN A 346 18.47 -14.82 -34.84
C GLN A 346 17.36 -15.27 -33.89
N ILE A 347 16.39 -14.39 -33.63
CA ILE A 347 15.19 -14.73 -32.85
C ILE A 347 14.01 -14.94 -33.80
N GLU A 348 13.27 -16.03 -33.59
CA GLU A 348 12.01 -16.28 -34.27
C GLU A 348 10.82 -15.86 -33.39
N CYS A 349 9.92 -15.06 -33.96
CA CYS A 349 8.62 -14.79 -33.35
C CYS A 349 7.59 -15.80 -33.85
N ARG A 350 7.29 -16.84 -33.06
CA ARG A 350 6.32 -17.90 -33.41
C ARG A 350 4.84 -17.53 -33.31
N ILE A 351 4.54 -16.25 -33.09
CA ILE A 351 3.16 -15.71 -33.09
C ILE A 351 2.87 -14.98 -34.41
N CYS A 352 3.92 -14.44 -35.03
CA CYS A 352 3.87 -13.75 -36.31
C CYS A 352 4.60 -14.52 -37.42
N ASP A 353 5.24 -15.65 -37.09
CA ASP A 353 6.02 -16.53 -37.96
C ASP A 353 7.06 -15.78 -38.79
N ILE A 354 7.83 -14.92 -38.13
CA ILE A 354 8.93 -14.17 -38.74
C ILE A 354 10.25 -14.37 -38.00
N ARG A 355 11.35 -14.28 -38.74
CA ARG A 355 12.72 -14.27 -38.21
C ARG A 355 13.23 -12.85 -38.07
N LEU A 356 13.88 -12.56 -36.94
CA LEU A 356 14.36 -11.25 -36.55
C LEU A 356 15.87 -11.34 -36.37
N GLU A 357 16.59 -10.73 -37.30
CA GLU A 357 18.04 -10.89 -37.46
C GLU A 357 18.85 -10.05 -36.49
N HIS A 358 18.31 -8.90 -36.06
CA HIS A 358 19.02 -7.94 -35.22
C HIS A 358 18.20 -7.51 -34.02
N ARG A 359 18.91 -7.06 -32.97
CA ARG A 359 18.32 -6.55 -31.73
C ARG A 359 17.30 -5.44 -31.99
N ASP A 360 17.60 -4.55 -32.93
CA ASP A 360 16.73 -3.41 -33.24
C ASP A 360 15.49 -3.85 -34.05
N HIS A 361 15.63 -4.88 -34.90
CA HIS A 361 14.49 -5.52 -35.57
C HIS A 361 13.53 -6.15 -34.55
N LEU A 362 14.08 -6.82 -33.53
CA LEU A 362 13.29 -7.41 -32.45
C LEU A 362 12.52 -6.36 -31.64
N GLN A 363 13.19 -5.25 -31.29
CA GLN A 363 12.56 -4.17 -30.53
C GLN A 363 11.46 -3.46 -31.33
N ASN A 364 11.71 -3.15 -32.60
CA ASN A 364 10.72 -2.55 -33.48
C ASN A 364 9.53 -3.48 -33.72
N HIS A 365 9.77 -4.78 -33.89
CA HIS A 365 8.70 -5.78 -34.02
C HIS A 365 7.86 -5.89 -32.74
N ALA A 366 8.50 -5.92 -31.57
CA ALA A 366 7.84 -5.97 -30.27
C ALA A 366 6.92 -4.75 -30.04
N GLU A 367 7.38 -3.55 -30.40
CA GLU A 367 6.58 -2.32 -30.25
C GLU A 367 5.41 -2.29 -31.25
N ARG A 368 5.64 -2.65 -32.51
CA ARG A 368 4.67 -2.49 -33.60
C ARG A 368 3.60 -3.58 -33.65
N PHE A 369 3.95 -4.84 -33.37
CA PHE A 369 3.04 -5.98 -33.52
C PHE A 369 2.54 -6.55 -32.19
N HIS A 370 3.24 -6.25 -31.09
CA HIS A 370 2.93 -6.78 -29.77
C HIS A 370 2.86 -5.69 -28.69
N GLY A 371 2.82 -4.40 -29.03
CA GLY A 371 2.64 -3.29 -28.08
C GLY A 371 3.65 -3.23 -26.90
N THR A 372 4.75 -3.98 -26.99
CA THR A 372 5.74 -4.13 -25.92
C THR A 372 6.85 -3.10 -26.14
N VAL A 373 6.79 -2.00 -25.39
CA VAL A 373 7.71 -0.88 -25.57
C VAL A 373 9.06 -1.17 -24.90
N SER A 374 10.17 -1.01 -25.65
CA SER A 374 11.55 -1.23 -25.19
C SER A 374 12.32 0.04 -24.83
N ARG A 375 11.75 1.24 -25.05
CA ARG A 375 12.44 2.50 -24.79
C ARG A 375 12.69 2.68 -23.29
N LEU A 376 13.96 2.62 -22.90
CA LEU A 376 14.42 3.17 -21.63
C LEU A 376 14.07 4.67 -21.67
N LYS A 377 13.13 5.09 -20.83
CA LYS A 377 13.00 6.52 -20.52
C LYS A 377 14.35 6.94 -19.92
N GLY A 378 15.09 7.75 -20.67
CA GLY A 378 16.27 8.46 -20.17
C GLY A 378 15.89 9.38 -19.02
#